data_AF-A0A2V9VZ73-F1
#
_entry.id   AF-A0A2V9VZ73-F1
#
_cell.length_a   1.000
_cell.length_b   1.000
_cell.length_c   1.000
_cell.angle_alpha   90.00
_cell.angle_beta   90.00
_cell.angle_gamma   90.00
#
_symmetry.space_group_name_H-M   'P 1'
#
loop_
_entity.id
_entity.type
_entity.pdbx_description
1 polymer ?
#
loop_
_entity_poly.entity_id
_entity_poly.type
_entity_poly.pdbx_seq_one_letter_code
_entity_poly.pdbx_strand_id
1 'polypeptide(L)'
;AFFGGSSIYNGLDLTNGVWFNTYSNKGKGTGKTAVEISFPKSSQLDLYWQDGPELNGWGEIISKYPDGTAAMVEGSSGKGWVILSGLHPEATASWESGMSFTTSVSSQNAYAKTLINAALNGTTLSHY
;
A
#
# COMPACT_ATOMS: atom_id res chain seq x y z
N ALA A 1 14.36 -4.92 -5.48
CA ALA A 1 13.48 -4.08 -6.31
C ALA A 1 12.05 -4.59 -6.12
N PHE A 2 11.08 -3.68 -6.01
CA PHE A 2 9.66 -4.02 -5.99
C PHE A 2 9.25 -4.60 -7.35
N PHE A 3 8.58 -5.75 -7.39
CA PHE A 3 8.35 -6.51 -8.63
C PHE A 3 7.58 -5.72 -9.70
N GLY A 4 6.57 -4.93 -9.30
CA GLY A 4 5.75 -4.12 -10.20
C GLY A 4 6.37 -2.77 -10.58
N GLY A 5 7.54 -2.43 -10.03
CA GLY A 5 8.27 -1.21 -10.34
C GLY A 5 9.27 -1.44 -11.46
N SER A 6 9.84 -0.35 -11.99
CA SER A 6 10.94 -0.45 -12.93
C SER A 6 12.15 -1.17 -12.31
N SER A 7 12.77 -2.09 -13.04
CA SER A 7 13.94 -2.88 -12.60
C SER A 7 14.84 -3.26 -13.77
N ILE A 8 16.17 -3.18 -13.59
CA ILE A 8 17.15 -3.61 -14.60
C ILE A 8 17.28 -5.14 -14.72
N TYR A 9 16.70 -5.90 -13.78
CA TYR A 9 16.70 -7.37 -13.77
C TYR A 9 15.28 -7.90 -13.57
N ASN A 10 14.80 -8.72 -14.51
CA ASN A 10 13.52 -9.47 -14.44
C ASN A 10 12.32 -8.69 -13.86
N GLY A 11 12.22 -7.40 -14.18
CA GLY A 11 11.16 -6.52 -13.69
C GLY A 11 9.89 -6.58 -14.54
N LEU A 12 8.75 -6.36 -13.91
CA LEU A 12 7.51 -6.02 -14.59
C LEU A 12 7.26 -4.52 -14.36
N ASP A 13 7.60 -3.69 -15.34
CA ASP A 13 7.41 -2.24 -15.21
C ASP A 13 5.94 -1.86 -15.41
N LEU A 14 5.16 -1.89 -14.33
CA LEU A 14 3.78 -1.37 -14.31
C LEU A 14 3.74 0.15 -14.17
N THR A 15 4.90 0.74 -13.85
CA THR A 15 5.04 2.09 -13.32
C THR A 15 5.60 3.10 -14.32
N ASN A 16 5.78 2.69 -15.59
CA ASN A 16 6.38 3.50 -16.64
C ASN A 16 7.72 4.14 -16.23
N GLY A 17 8.61 3.35 -15.63
CA GLY A 17 9.95 3.78 -15.26
C GLY A 17 10.09 4.40 -13.87
N VAL A 18 9.01 4.51 -13.09
CA VAL A 18 9.09 5.04 -11.72
C VAL A 18 9.66 3.97 -10.78
N TRP A 19 10.61 4.40 -9.94
CA TRP A 19 11.23 3.57 -8.91
C TRP A 19 10.82 4.07 -7.53
N PHE A 20 10.64 3.15 -6.60
CA PHE A 20 10.22 3.43 -5.25
C PHE A 20 11.30 3.07 -4.24
N ASN A 21 11.48 3.91 -3.23
CA ASN A 21 12.26 3.56 -2.05
C ASN A 21 11.40 2.81 -1.04
N THR A 22 12.03 2.19 -0.05
CA THR A 22 11.34 1.69 1.13
C THR A 22 10.84 2.87 1.96
N TYR A 23 9.59 2.79 2.45
CA TYR A 23 9.10 3.76 3.43
C TYR A 23 9.91 3.65 4.73
N SER A 24 10.42 4.77 5.24
CA SER A 24 11.40 4.74 6.33
C SER A 24 10.77 4.44 7.69
N ASN A 25 11.12 3.30 8.31
CA ASN A 25 10.88 3.06 9.74
C ASN A 25 11.93 3.73 10.65
N LYS A 26 12.58 4.81 10.17
CA LYS A 26 13.55 5.62 10.95
C LYS A 26 14.64 4.80 11.66
N GLY A 27 15.09 3.69 11.05
CA GLY A 27 16.16 2.85 11.59
C GLY A 27 15.82 2.08 12.87
N LYS A 28 14.54 1.94 13.24
CA LYS A 28 14.13 1.37 14.53
C LYS A 28 14.24 -0.15 14.67
N GLY A 29 14.58 -0.88 13.61
CA GLY A 29 14.72 -2.33 13.66
C GLY A 29 13.39 -3.06 13.87
N THR A 30 13.36 -4.34 13.48
CA THR A 30 12.18 -5.13 13.08
C THR A 30 11.41 -4.43 11.96
N GLY A 31 11.67 -4.87 10.74
CA GLY A 31 11.00 -4.42 9.53
C GLY A 31 9.54 -4.81 9.46
N LYS A 32 8.78 -4.72 10.57
CA LYS A 32 7.32 -4.85 10.61
C LYS A 32 6.71 -4.02 11.75
N THR A 33 5.59 -3.37 11.49
CA THR A 33 4.82 -2.63 12.51
C THR A 33 3.38 -2.40 12.04
N ALA A 34 2.48 -2.09 12.98
CA ALA A 34 1.23 -1.43 12.64
C ALA A 34 1.52 0.01 12.19
N VAL A 35 0.91 0.44 11.08
CA VAL A 35 1.00 1.80 10.57
C VAL A 35 -0.40 2.34 10.31
N GLU A 36 -0.74 3.45 10.96
CA GLU A 36 -1.99 4.18 10.71
C GLU A 36 -1.88 4.93 9.38
N ILE A 37 -2.68 4.54 8.40
CA ILE A 37 -2.81 5.27 7.14
C ILE A 37 -4.09 6.09 7.11
N SER A 38 -4.08 7.16 6.32
CA SER A 38 -5.22 8.05 6.14
C SER A 38 -5.79 7.98 4.73
N PHE A 39 -7.10 8.20 4.63
CA PHE A 39 -7.84 8.33 3.38
C PHE A 39 -8.44 9.74 3.22
N PRO A 40 -8.77 10.18 1.99
CA PRO A 40 -9.19 11.56 1.69
C PRO A 40 -10.42 12.06 2.47
N LYS A 41 -11.29 11.16 2.95
CA LYS A 41 -12.52 11.48 3.69
C LYS A 41 -12.42 11.19 5.20
N SER A 42 -11.22 11.28 5.75
CA SER A 42 -10.91 11.18 7.19
C SER A 42 -11.14 9.83 7.86
N SER A 43 -11.39 8.76 7.11
CA SER A 43 -11.22 7.41 7.66
C SER A 43 -9.74 7.11 7.83
N GLN A 44 -9.38 6.44 8.92
CA GLN A 44 -8.03 5.91 9.17
C GLN A 44 -8.12 4.39 9.34
N LEU A 45 -7.05 3.70 8.99
CA LEU A 45 -6.89 2.26 9.24
C LEU A 45 -5.46 1.99 9.68
N ASP A 46 -5.31 1.20 10.73
CA ASP A 46 -4.03 0.58 11.07
C ASP A 46 -3.87 -0.67 10.22
N LEU A 47 -2.81 -0.72 9.42
CA LEU A 47 -2.48 -1.88 8.60
C LEU A 47 -1.08 -2.39 8.92
N TYR A 48 -0.89 -3.70 8.72
CA TYR A 48 0.42 -4.31 8.85
C TYR A 48 1.33 -3.80 7.74
N TRP A 49 2.49 -3.28 8.13
CA TRP A 49 3.56 -2.88 7.23
C TRP A 49 4.77 -3.76 7.50
N GLN A 50 5.48 -4.19 6.44
CA GLN A 50 6.72 -4.95 6.56
C GLN A 50 7.73 -4.52 5.50
N ASP A 51 8.49 -3.45 5.77
CA ASP A 51 9.48 -2.86 4.85
C ASP A 51 8.90 -2.53 3.45
N GLY A 52 7.62 -2.17 3.40
CA GLY A 52 6.93 -1.83 2.17
C GLY A 52 7.35 -0.48 1.59
N PRO A 53 7.14 -0.26 0.28
CA PRO A 53 7.58 0.94 -0.41
C PRO A 53 6.82 2.21 -0.01
N GLU A 54 7.45 3.36 -0.25
CA GLU A 54 6.74 4.60 -0.55
C GLU A 54 6.31 4.62 -2.01
N LEU A 55 5.13 5.14 -2.33
CA LEU A 55 4.56 5.05 -3.69
C LEU A 55 4.43 6.41 -4.38
N ASN A 56 5.31 7.35 -4.05
CA ASN A 56 5.32 8.68 -4.66
C ASN A 56 5.70 8.62 -6.14
N GLY A 57 5.04 9.44 -6.96
CA GLY A 57 5.46 9.68 -8.35
C GLY A 57 4.79 8.78 -9.40
N TRP A 58 3.88 7.89 -9.03
CA TRP A 58 3.08 7.11 -9.99
C TRP A 58 1.63 6.95 -9.52
N GLY A 59 0.69 7.16 -10.44
CA GLY A 59 -0.74 6.98 -10.18
C GLY A 59 -1.36 8.07 -9.29
N GLU A 60 -2.64 7.90 -9.02
CA GLU A 60 -3.42 8.73 -8.10
C GLU A 60 -3.33 8.18 -6.67
N ILE A 61 -3.23 9.06 -5.68
CA ILE A 61 -3.00 8.67 -4.29
C ILE A 61 -4.31 8.29 -3.61
N ILE A 62 -4.42 7.02 -3.19
CA ILE A 62 -5.57 6.49 -2.45
C ILE A 62 -5.40 6.72 -0.95
N SER A 63 -4.19 6.52 -0.44
CA SER A 63 -3.90 6.64 0.99
C SER A 63 -2.50 7.19 1.25
N LYS A 64 -2.34 7.78 2.43
CA LYS A 64 -1.06 8.35 2.88
C LYS A 64 -0.62 7.75 4.20
N TYR A 65 0.69 7.55 4.32
CA TYR A 65 1.37 7.33 5.59
C TYR A 65 1.25 8.56 6.51
N PRO A 66 1.54 8.44 7.82
CA PRO A 66 1.41 9.55 8.77
C PRO A 66 2.19 10.82 8.43
N ASP A 67 3.29 10.71 7.69
CA ASP A 67 4.11 11.85 7.26
C ASP A 67 3.63 12.47 5.93
N GLY A 68 2.53 11.97 5.36
CA GLY A 68 1.95 12.45 4.10
C GLY A 68 2.47 11.73 2.85
N THR A 69 3.46 10.83 2.99
CA THR A 69 3.99 10.01 1.90
C THR A 69 2.90 9.09 1.33
N ALA A 70 2.87 8.89 0.01
CA ALA A 70 1.89 7.99 -0.61
C ALA A 70 2.09 6.53 -0.15
N ALA A 71 1.03 5.94 0.39
CA ALA A 71 1.00 4.58 0.94
C ALA A 71 0.32 3.57 0.00
N MET A 72 -0.70 4.03 -0.73
CA MET A 72 -1.36 3.27 -1.79
C MET A 72 -1.68 4.21 -2.95
N VAL A 73 -1.50 3.70 -4.16
CA VAL A 73 -1.78 4.44 -5.40
C VAL A 73 -2.47 3.54 -6.40
N GLU A 74 -3.22 4.13 -7.31
CA GLU A 74 -3.83 3.42 -8.44
C GLU A 74 -3.64 4.13 -9.77
N GLY A 75 -3.67 3.37 -10.84
CA GLY A 75 -3.54 3.93 -12.18
C GLY A 75 -3.61 2.87 -13.26
N SER A 76 -3.59 3.33 -14.50
CA SER A 76 -3.55 2.45 -15.67
C SER A 76 -2.12 2.06 -16.03
N SER A 77 -1.93 0.80 -16.40
CA SER A 77 -0.71 0.31 -17.03
C SER A 77 -1.07 -0.44 -18.32
N GLY A 78 -0.73 0.16 -19.47
CA GLY A 78 -1.28 -0.26 -20.75
C GLY A 78 -2.82 -0.16 -20.76
N LYS A 79 -3.49 -1.30 -20.93
CA LYS A 79 -4.96 -1.42 -20.85
C LYS A 79 -5.47 -1.95 -19.49
N GLY A 80 -4.55 -2.26 -18.57
CA GLY A 80 -4.88 -2.80 -17.26
C GLY A 80 -5.07 -1.73 -16.20
N TRP A 81 -5.83 -2.06 -15.16
CA TRP A 81 -5.94 -1.26 -13.94
C TRP A 81 -5.06 -1.87 -12.86
N VAL A 82 -4.27 -1.03 -12.19
CA VAL A 82 -3.28 -1.45 -11.20
C VAL A 82 -3.49 -0.65 -9.92
N ILE A 83 -3.48 -1.35 -8.80
CA ILE A 83 -3.41 -0.77 -7.46
C ILE A 83 -2.12 -1.27 -6.83
N LEU A 84 -1.29 -0.36 -6.36
CA LEU A 84 -0.06 -0.66 -5.61
C LEU A 84 -0.30 -0.33 -4.14
N SER A 85 0.13 -1.23 -3.26
CA SER A 85 0.03 -1.06 -1.81
C SER A 85 1.38 -1.24 -1.15
N GLY A 86 1.77 -0.26 -0.34
CA GLY A 86 2.95 -0.36 0.53
C GLY A 86 2.70 -1.10 1.84
N LEU A 87 1.44 -1.52 2.09
CA LEU A 87 1.01 -2.20 3.30
C LEU A 87 0.30 -3.53 2.95
N HIS A 88 0.04 -4.34 3.96
CA HIS A 88 -0.64 -5.63 3.85
C HIS A 88 -2.03 -5.61 4.53
N PRO A 89 -3.07 -5.06 3.89
CA PRO A 89 -4.44 -5.17 4.41
C PRO A 89 -4.95 -6.62 4.52
N GLU A 90 -4.31 -7.57 3.82
CA GLU A 90 -4.59 -9.01 3.87
C GLU A 90 -3.95 -9.72 5.05
N ALA A 91 -3.15 -9.03 5.87
CA ALA A 91 -2.47 -9.62 7.00
C ALA A 91 -3.45 -10.34 7.94
N THR A 92 -3.01 -11.49 8.45
CA THR A 92 -3.78 -12.28 9.41
C THR A 92 -3.37 -11.94 10.85
N ALA A 93 -4.19 -12.32 11.83
CA ALA A 93 -3.87 -12.15 13.25
C ALA A 93 -2.48 -12.73 13.64
N SER A 94 -2.04 -13.80 12.96
CA SER A 94 -0.72 -14.39 13.21
C SER A 94 0.45 -13.49 12.80
N TRP A 95 0.27 -12.68 11.75
CA TRP A 95 1.28 -11.71 11.29
C TRP A 95 1.39 -10.54 12.27
N GLU A 96 0.24 -10.10 12.80
CA GLU A 96 0.07 -9.03 13.79
C GLU A 96 0.60 -9.38 15.19
N SER A 97 1.01 -10.63 15.41
CA SER A 97 1.52 -11.08 16.70
C SER A 97 2.67 -10.20 17.22
N GLY A 98 2.51 -9.69 18.45
CA GLY A 98 3.48 -8.82 19.11
C GLY A 98 3.39 -7.33 18.75
N MET A 99 2.38 -6.91 18.00
CA MET A 99 2.11 -5.51 17.66
C MET A 99 0.79 -5.03 18.27
N SER A 100 0.56 -3.72 18.24
CA SER A 100 -0.67 -3.09 18.70
C SER A 100 -1.37 -2.41 17.53
N PHE A 101 -2.63 -2.81 17.31
CA PHE A 101 -3.50 -2.25 16.28
C PHE A 101 -4.77 -1.70 16.95
N THR A 102 -5.25 -0.55 16.50
CA THR A 102 -6.58 -0.03 16.84
C THR A 102 -7.65 -0.60 15.91
N THR A 103 -7.26 -1.02 14.71
CA THR A 103 -8.13 -1.60 13.67
C THR A 103 -8.16 -3.12 13.75
N SER A 104 -9.35 -3.73 13.76
CA SER A 104 -9.49 -5.20 13.78
C SER A 104 -9.02 -5.84 12.48
N VAL A 105 -8.43 -7.05 12.56
CA VAL A 105 -8.06 -7.89 11.39
C VAL A 105 -9.21 -8.00 10.38
N SER A 106 -10.45 -8.17 10.86
CA SER A 106 -11.64 -8.24 10.01
C SER A 106 -11.87 -6.97 9.18
N SER A 107 -11.61 -5.79 9.75
CA SER A 107 -11.76 -4.51 9.05
C SER A 107 -10.64 -4.30 8.03
N GLN A 108 -9.41 -4.70 8.37
CA GLN A 108 -8.28 -4.68 7.44
C GLN A 108 -8.53 -5.59 6.24
N ASN A 109 -8.96 -6.83 6.46
CA ASN A 109 -9.24 -7.78 5.40
C ASN A 109 -10.48 -7.38 4.57
N ALA A 110 -11.47 -6.72 5.17
CA ALA A 110 -12.56 -6.11 4.41
C ALA A 110 -12.06 -5.01 3.47
N TYR A 111 -11.05 -4.24 3.90
CA TYR A 111 -10.39 -3.27 3.03
C TYR A 111 -9.54 -3.96 1.94
N ALA A 112 -8.84 -5.06 2.24
CA ALA A 112 -8.16 -5.89 1.23
C ALA A 112 -9.12 -6.32 0.11
N LYS A 113 -10.32 -6.78 0.49
CA LYS A 113 -11.39 -7.14 -0.46
C LYS A 113 -11.81 -5.95 -1.32
N THR A 114 -11.84 -4.73 -0.75
CA THR A 114 -12.14 -3.50 -1.50
C THR A 114 -11.08 -3.25 -2.57
N LEU A 115 -9.79 -3.32 -2.21
CA LEU A 115 -8.69 -3.16 -3.16
C LEU A 115 -8.74 -4.21 -4.28
N ILE A 116 -8.96 -5.48 -3.95
CA ILE A 116 -9.04 -6.57 -4.94
C ILE A 116 -10.21 -6.33 -5.89
N ASN A 117 -11.39 -5.99 -5.38
CA ASN A 117 -12.55 -5.71 -6.22
C ASN A 117 -12.34 -4.48 -7.10
N ALA A 118 -11.71 -3.42 -6.59
CA ALA A 118 -11.39 -2.23 -7.37
C ALA A 118 -10.41 -2.56 -8.51
N ALA A 119 -9.35 -3.33 -8.21
CA ALA A 119 -8.39 -3.82 -9.19
C ALA A 119 -9.06 -4.65 -10.30
N LEU A 120 -9.90 -5.63 -9.93
CA LEU A 120 -10.56 -6.53 -10.88
C LEU A 120 -11.57 -5.83 -11.79
N ASN A 121 -12.27 -4.82 -11.28
CA ASN A 121 -13.33 -4.14 -12.01
C ASN A 121 -12.89 -2.83 -12.68
N GLY A 122 -11.65 -2.39 -12.46
CA GLY A 122 -11.19 -1.08 -12.92
C GLY A 122 -11.92 0.08 -12.21
N THR A 123 -12.36 -0.13 -10.97
CA THR A 123 -13.10 0.87 -10.21
C THR A 123 -12.14 1.83 -9.52
N THR A 124 -12.34 3.12 -9.73
CA THR A 124 -11.60 4.18 -9.07
C THR A 124 -11.99 4.33 -7.60
N LEU A 125 -11.01 4.39 -6.71
CA LEU A 125 -11.19 4.67 -5.28
C LEU A 125 -11.15 6.19 -5.02
N SER A 126 -11.44 6.63 -3.79
CA SER A 126 -11.33 8.05 -3.46
C SER A 126 -9.86 8.48 -3.41
N HIS A 127 -9.54 9.61 -4.06
CA HIS A 127 -8.17 10.15 -4.15
C HIS A 127 -7.96 11.42 -3.33
N TYR A 128 -6.68 11.70 -3.04
CA TYR A 128 -6.21 12.94 -2.42
C TYR A 128 -6.02 14.09 -3.42
#